data_AF-A0A4V2RXL3-F1
#
_entry.id   AF-A0A4V2RXL3-F1
#
_cell.length_a   1.000
_cell.length_b   1.000
_cell.length_c   1.000
_cell.angle_alpha   90.00
_cell.angle_beta   90.00
_cell.angle_gamma   90.00
#
_symmetry.space_group_name_H-M   'P 1'
#
loop_
_entity.id
_entity.type
_entity.pdbx_description
1 polymer ?
#
loop_
_entity_poly.entity_id
_entity_poly.type
_entity_poly.pdbx_seq_one_letter_code
_entity_poly.pdbx_strand_id
1 'polypeptide(L)'
;MRGRMSPGDYAGGNGGAMGVWRTPEAGLDRRGGTMHIAGNTMTGGFARKWLAVMADRGEDGSMQRAHDSDAGNMVDGALHPLDAATQLTWTGDGFTGLMTRAYWNFAGPYGGLTAALLMRALMQHPERRGDPIALTVNYCATIAEGPLRISLRAARTNRSTQHWFLELAQGDDAPAITATAICSARPETWSHRPAQPPSLPPEAELVRFPWEKSPCAWMSRYDVRLDRYTPLAPRPLAEPVAGAQTGLMRDEPPRPLDFVSLAAFADCFFARVFVARGTLMPVGTISMTTWFHATAEALARQGEAPLIGHADTRVYNHGYHDQSAELWSRDGTLLATSHQLVYFRDPPVHPA
;
A
#
# COMPACT_ATOMS: atom_id res chain seq x y z
N MET A 1 -24.32 41.83 29.95
CA MET A 1 -23.64 41.79 31.27
C MET A 1 -23.01 40.41 31.41
N ARG A 2 -21.70 40.28 31.14
CA ARG A 2 -20.61 40.02 32.11
C ARG A 2 -20.83 38.70 32.90
N GLY A 3 -19.90 37.74 32.94
CA GLY A 3 -18.45 37.92 33.02
C GLY A 3 -17.59 36.75 32.52
N ARG A 4 -16.34 37.13 32.25
CA ARG A 4 -15.17 36.36 31.84
C ARG A 4 -14.63 35.49 32.97
N MET A 5 -13.98 34.37 32.64
CA MET A 5 -12.88 33.81 33.44
C MET A 5 -11.58 34.00 32.68
N SER A 6 -10.53 34.41 33.38
CA SER A 6 -9.16 34.61 32.88
C SER A 6 -8.29 33.38 33.17
N PRO A 7 -7.20 33.17 32.39
CA PRO A 7 -6.24 32.08 32.58
C PRO A 7 -5.12 32.47 33.57
N GLY A 8 -4.68 31.50 34.36
CA GLY A 8 -3.51 31.61 35.24
C GLY A 8 -2.36 30.75 34.71
N ASP A 9 -1.19 31.37 34.65
CA ASP A 9 0.11 30.87 34.20
C ASP A 9 0.68 29.72 35.04
N TYR A 10 1.47 28.85 34.41
CA TYR A 10 2.70 28.35 35.02
C TYR A 10 3.79 28.16 33.96
N ALA A 11 4.75 29.09 33.98
CA ALA A 11 6.09 28.91 33.44
C ALA A 11 6.96 28.18 34.48
N GLY A 12 7.86 27.32 34.01
CA GLY A 12 8.91 26.69 34.82
C GLY A 12 9.90 25.96 33.94
N GLY A 13 11.07 26.58 33.70
CA GLY A 13 12.18 26.03 32.94
C GLY A 13 13.21 25.27 33.79
N ASN A 14 14.02 24.46 33.10
CA ASN A 14 15.41 24.05 33.35
C ASN A 14 15.74 23.00 32.25
N GLY A 15 16.80 23.05 31.44
CA GLY A 15 18.16 23.50 31.68
C GLY A 15 19.01 22.33 32.18
N GLY A 16 19.68 21.57 31.30
CA GLY A 16 20.66 20.56 31.76
C GLY A 16 21.17 19.51 30.75
N ALA A 17 22.38 19.76 30.25
CA ALA A 17 23.48 18.82 29.95
C ALA A 17 23.41 17.79 28.80
N MET A 18 24.30 18.01 27.82
CA MET A 18 24.84 17.00 26.90
C MET A 18 25.64 15.95 27.67
N GLY A 19 25.30 14.67 27.46
CA GLY A 19 26.10 13.51 27.88
C GLY A 19 26.53 12.70 26.66
N VAL A 20 27.83 12.68 26.40
CA VAL A 20 28.49 11.79 25.43
C VAL A 20 28.59 10.40 26.03
N TRP A 21 27.95 9.40 25.43
CA TRP A 21 28.04 8.00 25.89
C TRP A 21 28.91 7.17 24.95
N ARG A 22 29.97 6.58 25.53
CA ARG A 22 30.88 5.63 24.88
C ARG A 22 30.21 4.27 24.69
N THR A 23 30.47 3.64 23.56
CA THR A 23 30.08 2.26 23.21
C THR A 23 30.82 1.22 24.07
N PRO A 24 30.17 0.15 24.56
CA PRO A 24 30.85 -1.06 25.02
C PRO A 24 31.04 -2.04 23.85
N GLU A 25 32.26 -2.55 23.72
CA GLU A 25 32.64 -3.64 22.81
C GLU A 25 31.96 -4.95 23.22
N ALA A 26 31.30 -5.62 22.28
CA ALA A 26 30.79 -6.99 22.45
C ALA A 26 31.64 -7.97 21.64
N GLY A 27 32.44 -8.78 22.33
CA GLY A 27 33.21 -9.87 21.75
C GLY A 27 32.35 -11.06 21.35
N LEU A 28 32.63 -11.61 20.17
CA LEU A 28 32.09 -12.88 19.68
C LEU A 28 32.93 -14.05 20.23
N ASP A 29 32.33 -14.94 21.02
CA ASP A 29 32.85 -16.31 21.18
C ASP A 29 32.05 -17.27 20.28
N ARG A 30 32.75 -17.80 19.28
CA ARG A 30 32.27 -18.85 18.37
C ARG A 30 32.77 -20.17 18.92
N ARG A 31 31.93 -20.92 19.65
CA ARG A 31 32.06 -22.38 19.77
C ARG A 31 30.84 -22.99 20.46
N GLY A 32 30.19 -23.96 19.78
CA GLY A 32 29.20 -24.86 20.38
C GLY A 32 27.80 -24.72 19.81
N GLY A 33 27.55 -25.37 18.67
CA GLY A 33 26.21 -25.49 18.10
C GLY A 33 25.31 -26.41 18.93
N THR A 34 24.04 -26.01 19.02
CA THR A 34 22.82 -26.73 19.46
C THR A 34 22.33 -26.46 20.89
N MET A 35 21.09 -25.98 21.00
CA MET A 35 20.26 -26.01 22.20
C MET A 35 18.85 -26.50 21.82
N HIS A 36 18.33 -27.51 22.53
CA HIS A 36 16.99 -28.06 22.32
C HIS A 36 15.92 -27.23 23.04
N ILE A 37 14.77 -27.02 22.37
CA ILE A 37 13.59 -26.33 22.90
C ILE A 37 12.42 -27.32 22.98
N ALA A 38 11.76 -27.35 24.13
CA ALA A 38 10.50 -28.06 24.34
C ALA A 38 9.35 -27.37 23.60
N GLY A 39 8.76 -28.07 22.64
CA GLY A 39 7.32 -28.06 22.37
C GLY A 39 6.67 -26.75 21.89
N ASN A 40 7.09 -26.21 20.74
CA ASN A 40 6.16 -25.70 19.73
C ASN A 40 6.88 -25.34 18.43
N THR A 41 6.46 -25.94 17.32
CA THR A 41 7.00 -25.69 16.00
C THR A 41 6.29 -24.50 15.36
N MET A 42 6.93 -23.33 15.34
CA MET A 42 6.70 -22.31 14.32
C MET A 42 8.06 -21.75 13.87
N THR A 43 8.39 -21.98 12.62
CA THR A 43 9.63 -21.54 11.98
C THR A 43 9.62 -20.03 11.81
N GLY A 44 10.30 -19.33 12.71
CA GLY A 44 10.70 -17.93 12.52
C GLY A 44 11.71 -17.81 11.37
N GLY A 45 11.20 -17.81 10.13
CA GLY A 45 11.96 -17.61 8.89
C GLY A 45 11.93 -16.18 8.36
N PHE A 46 10.93 -15.38 8.75
CA PHE A 46 10.71 -14.01 8.26
C PHE A 46 11.83 -13.05 8.70
N ALA A 47 12.07 -12.94 10.01
CA ALA A 47 13.12 -12.07 10.56
C ALA A 47 14.53 -12.56 10.19
N ARG A 48 14.73 -13.89 10.08
CA ARG A 48 16.01 -14.49 9.70
C ARG A 48 16.35 -14.30 8.22
N LYS A 49 15.40 -14.48 7.29
CA LYS A 49 15.61 -14.15 5.88
C LYS A 49 15.86 -12.66 5.68
N TRP A 50 15.16 -11.81 6.42
CA TRP A 50 15.31 -10.36 6.31
C TRP A 50 16.64 -9.85 6.87
N LEU A 51 17.02 -10.27 8.09
CA LEU A 51 18.33 -9.96 8.65
C LEU A 51 19.46 -10.56 7.82
N ALA A 52 19.29 -11.75 7.22
CA ALA A 52 20.28 -12.32 6.30
C ALA A 52 20.43 -11.48 5.02
N VAL A 53 19.33 -11.03 4.40
CA VAL A 53 19.37 -10.16 3.21
C VAL A 53 20.00 -8.79 3.52
N MET A 54 19.81 -8.27 4.74
CA MET A 54 20.40 -7.00 5.18
C MET A 54 21.86 -7.14 5.65
N ALA A 55 22.23 -8.27 6.28
CA ALA A 55 23.57 -8.50 6.82
C ALA A 55 24.58 -9.00 5.77
N ASP A 56 24.12 -9.61 4.67
CA ASP A 56 24.97 -10.05 3.54
C ASP A 56 25.40 -8.87 2.65
N ARG A 57 24.97 -7.64 2.98
CA ARG A 57 25.40 -6.40 2.33
C ARG A 57 26.29 -5.58 3.26
N GLY A 58 27.47 -6.14 3.53
CA GLY A 58 28.61 -5.43 4.09
C GLY A 58 29.09 -4.30 3.18
N GLU A 59 29.96 -3.45 3.71
CA GLU A 59 30.32 -2.10 3.24
C GLU A 59 31.03 -1.96 1.86
N ASP A 60 31.03 -2.98 0.99
CA ASP A 60 31.57 -2.87 -0.37
C ASP A 60 30.46 -2.83 -1.44
N GLY A 61 30.04 -1.63 -1.79
CA GLY A 61 29.04 -1.35 -2.84
C GLY A 61 29.47 -1.69 -4.28
N SER A 62 30.13 -2.82 -4.52
CA SER A 62 30.41 -3.32 -5.87
C SER A 62 29.47 -4.45 -6.24
N MET A 63 28.35 -4.11 -6.89
CA MET A 63 27.65 -5.08 -7.74
C MET A 63 28.50 -5.33 -8.98
N GLN A 64 28.81 -6.60 -9.22
CA GLN A 64 29.24 -7.10 -10.53
C GLN A 64 28.18 -6.64 -11.54
N ARG A 65 28.56 -5.71 -12.42
CA ARG A 65 27.70 -5.25 -13.51
C ARG A 65 27.40 -6.44 -14.41
N ALA A 66 26.16 -6.92 -14.39
CA ALA A 66 25.61 -7.52 -15.60
C ALA A 66 25.57 -6.39 -16.63
N HIS A 67 26.34 -6.57 -17.70
CA HIS A 67 26.36 -5.68 -18.84
C HIS A 67 24.96 -5.63 -19.47
N ASP A 68 24.18 -4.62 -19.12
CA ASP A 68 23.16 -4.06 -20.00
C ASP A 68 23.66 -2.68 -20.42
N SER A 69 24.56 -2.71 -21.41
CA SER A 69 24.80 -1.56 -22.28
C SER A 69 23.79 -1.63 -23.41
N ASP A 70 22.72 -0.86 -23.30
CA ASP A 70 22.32 -0.04 -24.44
C ASP A 70 21.58 1.21 -23.97
N ALA A 71 22.18 2.34 -24.35
CA ALA A 71 21.69 3.67 -24.09
C ALA A 71 20.57 4.01 -25.08
N GLY A 72 19.56 4.73 -24.58
CA GLY A 72 18.75 5.70 -25.31
C GLY A 72 18.51 5.46 -26.80
N ASN A 73 17.49 4.66 -27.12
CA ASN A 73 16.49 4.99 -28.15
C ASN A 73 15.43 3.90 -28.22
N MET A 74 14.15 4.31 -28.12
CA MET A 74 12.96 3.62 -28.63
C MET A 74 12.61 2.25 -28.02
N VAL A 75 11.57 2.20 -27.17
CA VAL A 75 10.60 1.09 -27.23
C VAL A 75 9.20 1.70 -27.30
N ASP A 76 8.80 2.05 -28.51
CA ASP A 76 7.39 2.17 -28.87
C ASP A 76 6.85 0.72 -28.95
N GLY A 77 6.16 0.24 -27.90
CA GLY A 77 5.49 -1.08 -27.92
C GLY A 77 5.53 -1.95 -26.66
N ALA A 78 6.26 -1.60 -25.59
CA ALA A 78 6.20 -2.35 -24.32
C ALA A 78 5.03 -1.85 -23.45
N LEU A 79 4.17 -2.76 -22.98
CA LEU A 79 3.10 -2.42 -22.04
C LEU A 79 3.67 -1.84 -20.75
N HIS A 80 3.00 -0.84 -20.19
CA HIS A 80 3.31 -0.35 -18.85
C HIS A 80 3.24 -1.51 -17.82
N PRO A 81 4.12 -1.56 -16.79
CA PRO A 81 4.16 -2.66 -15.82
C PRO A 81 2.80 -3.02 -15.20
N LEU A 82 1.98 -2.03 -14.84
CA LEU A 82 0.62 -2.26 -14.32
C LEU A 82 -0.30 -2.92 -15.36
N ASP A 83 -0.22 -2.49 -16.63
CA ASP A 83 -1.05 -3.05 -17.70
C ASP A 83 -0.64 -4.49 -18.02
N ALA A 84 0.67 -4.78 -18.00
CA ALA A 84 1.18 -6.15 -18.12
C ALA A 84 0.77 -7.02 -16.93
N ALA A 85 0.91 -6.52 -15.69
CA ALA A 85 0.58 -7.27 -14.47
C ALA A 85 -0.93 -7.48 -14.26
N THR A 86 -1.76 -6.68 -14.94
CA THR A 86 -3.23 -6.79 -14.91
C THR A 86 -3.81 -7.34 -16.21
N GLN A 87 -2.99 -7.94 -17.07
CA GLN A 87 -3.50 -8.51 -18.32
C GLN A 87 -4.40 -9.72 -18.03
N LEU A 88 -5.59 -9.71 -18.63
CA LEU A 88 -6.62 -10.72 -18.46
C LEU A 88 -7.19 -11.15 -19.82
N THR A 89 -7.60 -12.41 -19.91
CA THR A 89 -8.24 -13.01 -21.08
C THR A 89 -9.65 -13.45 -20.70
N TRP A 90 -10.64 -12.94 -21.43
CA TRP A 90 -12.04 -13.35 -21.26
C TRP A 90 -12.26 -14.80 -21.71
N THR A 91 -12.94 -15.60 -20.89
CA THR A 91 -13.23 -17.02 -21.16
C THR A 91 -14.67 -17.30 -21.56
N GLY A 92 -15.57 -16.31 -21.44
CA GLY A 92 -17.02 -16.47 -21.63
C GLY A 92 -17.82 -16.44 -20.33
N ASP A 93 -17.21 -16.86 -19.23
CA ASP A 93 -17.80 -16.96 -17.89
C ASP A 93 -16.97 -16.23 -16.81
N GLY A 94 -15.85 -15.63 -17.20
CA GLY A 94 -14.92 -14.94 -16.33
C GLY A 94 -13.64 -14.57 -17.07
N PHE A 95 -12.56 -14.41 -16.30
CA PHE A 95 -11.25 -14.07 -16.82
C PHE A 95 -10.19 -15.05 -16.33
N THR A 96 -9.19 -15.29 -17.15
CA THR A 96 -7.94 -15.91 -16.74
C THR A 96 -6.80 -14.91 -16.84
N GLY A 97 -5.78 -15.09 -16.00
CA GLY A 97 -4.60 -14.24 -15.97
C GLY A 97 -3.41 -14.94 -15.34
N LEU A 98 -2.32 -14.20 -15.20
CA LEU A 98 -1.07 -14.69 -14.60
C LEU A 98 -0.62 -13.74 -13.49
N MET A 99 -0.54 -14.25 -12.25
CA MET A 99 0.14 -13.53 -11.16
C MET A 99 1.64 -13.69 -11.32
N THR A 100 2.36 -12.58 -11.51
CA THR A 100 3.83 -12.57 -11.60
C THR A 100 4.43 -11.84 -10.40
N ARG A 101 5.77 -11.90 -10.26
CA ARG A 101 6.48 -11.21 -9.18
C ARG A 101 6.72 -9.72 -9.43
N ALA A 102 6.20 -9.14 -10.51
CA ALA A 102 6.45 -7.73 -10.87
C ALA A 102 5.98 -6.72 -9.78
N TYR A 103 4.92 -7.06 -9.06
CA TYR A 103 4.40 -6.31 -7.90
C TYR A 103 4.44 -7.17 -6.62
N TRP A 104 5.47 -8.00 -6.46
CA TRP A 104 5.59 -8.82 -5.26
C TRP A 104 5.86 -7.97 -4.02
N ASN A 105 5.16 -8.28 -2.92
CA ASN A 105 5.41 -7.72 -1.60
C ASN A 105 6.22 -8.74 -0.76
N PHE A 106 5.92 -8.92 0.54
CA PHE A 106 6.66 -9.86 1.39
C PHE A 106 6.27 -11.32 1.15
N ALA A 107 5.00 -11.68 1.37
CA ALA A 107 4.52 -13.06 1.35
C ALA A 107 3.65 -13.40 0.12
N GLY A 108 3.32 -12.40 -0.69
CA GLY A 108 2.43 -12.50 -1.84
C GLY A 108 2.46 -11.21 -2.66
N PRO A 109 1.56 -11.01 -3.62
CA PRO A 109 1.45 -9.75 -4.33
C PRO A 109 1.08 -8.62 -3.37
N TYR A 110 1.49 -7.41 -3.75
CA TYR A 110 0.95 -6.17 -3.20
C TYR A 110 -0.58 -6.15 -3.26
N GLY A 111 -1.25 -5.78 -2.16
CA GLY A 111 -2.71 -5.84 -2.05
C GLY A 111 -3.40 -4.97 -3.10
N GLY A 112 -2.87 -3.78 -3.34
CA GLY A 112 -3.35 -2.91 -4.42
C GLY A 112 -3.24 -3.52 -5.83
N LEU A 113 -2.27 -4.39 -6.14
CA LEU A 113 -2.27 -5.10 -7.43
C LEU A 113 -3.48 -6.05 -7.51
N THR A 114 -3.78 -6.76 -6.43
CA THR A 114 -4.96 -7.65 -6.37
C THR A 114 -6.25 -6.86 -6.56
N ALA A 115 -6.39 -5.70 -5.92
CA ALA A 115 -7.52 -4.79 -6.14
C ALA A 115 -7.59 -4.29 -7.59
N ALA A 116 -6.44 -3.97 -8.20
CA ALA A 116 -6.32 -3.55 -9.59
C ALA A 116 -6.72 -4.66 -10.58
N LEU A 117 -6.34 -5.91 -10.33
CA LEU A 117 -6.75 -7.09 -11.13
C LEU A 117 -8.27 -7.26 -11.13
N LEU A 118 -8.90 -7.18 -9.96
CA LEU A 118 -10.36 -7.25 -9.83
C LEU A 118 -11.05 -6.08 -10.53
N MET A 119 -10.49 -4.87 -10.39
CA MET A 119 -10.99 -3.69 -11.08
C MET A 119 -10.84 -3.81 -12.60
N ARG A 120 -9.72 -4.36 -13.11
CA ARG A 120 -9.52 -4.61 -14.54
C ARG A 120 -10.59 -5.55 -15.07
N ALA A 121 -10.82 -6.68 -14.39
CA ALA A 121 -11.82 -7.66 -14.77
C ALA A 121 -13.22 -7.04 -14.82
N LEU A 122 -13.57 -6.23 -13.81
CA LEU A 122 -14.83 -5.48 -13.80
C LEU A 122 -14.92 -4.53 -15.00
N MET A 123 -13.89 -3.73 -15.23
CA MET A 123 -13.87 -2.74 -16.31
C MET A 123 -14.00 -3.35 -17.71
N GLN A 124 -13.43 -4.54 -17.91
CA GLN A 124 -13.46 -5.31 -19.16
C GLN A 124 -14.71 -6.19 -19.31
N HIS A 125 -15.50 -6.40 -18.24
CA HIS A 125 -16.65 -7.30 -18.30
C HIS A 125 -17.69 -6.77 -19.32
N PRO A 126 -18.16 -7.58 -20.29
CA PRO A 126 -18.99 -7.12 -21.40
C PRO A 126 -20.34 -6.55 -20.96
N GLU A 127 -20.90 -7.04 -19.84
CA GLU A 127 -22.17 -6.55 -19.29
C GLU A 127 -22.04 -5.33 -18.36
N ARG A 128 -20.82 -4.83 -18.10
CA ARG A 128 -20.63 -3.67 -17.21
C ARG A 128 -21.33 -2.44 -17.78
N ARG A 129 -22.09 -1.75 -16.92
CA ARG A 129 -22.72 -0.45 -17.21
C ARG A 129 -22.31 0.58 -16.16
N GLY A 130 -21.98 1.77 -16.63
CA GLY A 130 -21.56 2.89 -15.78
C GLY A 130 -20.17 2.69 -15.17
N ASP A 131 -19.72 3.70 -14.44
CA ASP A 131 -18.39 3.74 -13.84
C ASP A 131 -18.39 3.10 -12.43
N PRO A 132 -17.28 2.51 -11.99
CA PRO A 132 -17.13 2.04 -10.62
C PRO A 132 -17.32 3.18 -9.61
N ILE A 133 -18.07 2.91 -8.54
CA ILE A 133 -18.27 3.83 -7.40
C ILE A 133 -17.83 3.21 -6.06
N ALA A 134 -17.74 1.88 -5.99
CA ALA A 134 -17.26 1.18 -4.81
C ALA A 134 -16.59 -0.15 -5.19
N LEU A 135 -15.57 -0.52 -4.44
CA LEU A 135 -14.94 -1.84 -4.46
C LEU A 135 -14.57 -2.23 -3.02
N THR A 136 -15.08 -3.36 -2.53
CA THR A 136 -14.66 -3.98 -1.27
C THR A 136 -13.97 -5.30 -1.58
N VAL A 137 -12.73 -5.45 -1.16
CA VAL A 137 -11.89 -6.66 -1.36
C VAL A 137 -11.60 -7.29 0.00
N ASN A 138 -11.83 -8.60 0.12
CA ASN A 138 -11.42 -9.39 1.28
C ASN A 138 -10.31 -10.36 0.87
N TYR A 139 -9.21 -10.32 1.61
CA TYR A 139 -8.00 -11.08 1.32
C TYR A 139 -8.01 -12.36 2.17
N CYS A 140 -8.67 -13.40 1.67
CA CYS A 140 -8.95 -14.61 2.42
C CYS A 140 -7.71 -15.52 2.55
N ALA A 141 -6.84 -15.53 1.55
CA ALA A 141 -5.61 -16.30 1.53
C ALA A 141 -4.51 -15.60 0.74
N THR A 142 -3.28 -16.11 0.87
CA THR A 142 -2.14 -15.62 0.09
C THR A 142 -2.25 -16.11 -1.36
N ILE A 143 -2.03 -15.20 -2.31
CA ILE A 143 -1.93 -15.54 -3.74
C ILE A 143 -0.47 -15.90 -4.06
N ALA A 144 -0.28 -17.03 -4.75
CA ALA A 144 1.01 -17.48 -5.26
C ALA A 144 1.30 -16.93 -6.67
N GLU A 145 2.56 -16.98 -7.09
CA GLU A 145 2.91 -16.78 -8.50
C GLU A 145 2.29 -17.91 -9.34
N GLY A 146 1.73 -17.56 -10.51
CA GLY A 146 1.14 -18.52 -11.43
C GLY A 146 -0.26 -18.15 -11.91
N PRO A 147 -0.93 -19.08 -12.63
CA PRO A 147 -2.23 -18.83 -13.22
C PRO A 147 -3.29 -18.49 -12.17
N LEU A 148 -4.24 -17.65 -12.56
CA LEU A 148 -5.41 -17.30 -11.77
C LEU A 148 -6.66 -17.27 -12.63
N ARG A 149 -7.81 -17.47 -11.99
CA ARG A 149 -9.14 -17.22 -12.55
C ARG A 149 -9.84 -16.15 -11.74
N ILE A 150 -10.60 -15.29 -12.42
CA ILE A 150 -11.49 -14.31 -11.80
C ILE A 150 -12.90 -14.56 -12.33
N SER A 151 -13.82 -14.96 -11.46
CA SER A 151 -15.25 -15.01 -11.77
C SER A 151 -15.91 -13.72 -11.31
N LEU A 152 -16.83 -13.19 -12.10
CA LEU A 152 -17.61 -12.01 -11.75
C LEU A 152 -19.05 -12.24 -12.18
N ARG A 153 -20.01 -11.88 -11.34
CA ARG A 153 -21.44 -11.90 -11.68
C ARG A 153 -22.12 -10.60 -11.27
N ALA A 154 -22.98 -10.09 -12.15
CA ALA A 154 -23.91 -9.03 -11.79
C ALA A 154 -24.98 -9.61 -10.86
N ALA A 155 -24.80 -9.46 -9.55
CA ALA A 155 -25.75 -9.92 -8.54
C ALA A 155 -27.10 -9.19 -8.65
N ARG A 156 -27.08 -7.93 -9.09
CA ARG A 156 -28.29 -7.14 -9.37
C ARG A 156 -28.00 -6.01 -10.35
N THR A 157 -28.80 -5.90 -11.39
CA THR A 157 -28.79 -4.78 -12.33
C THR A 157 -30.10 -4.01 -12.21
N ASN A 158 -30.01 -2.73 -11.84
CA ASN A 158 -31.12 -1.78 -11.81
C ASN A 158 -31.00 -0.78 -12.97
N ARG A 159 -31.87 0.24 -13.01
CA ARG A 159 -31.83 1.31 -14.02
C ARG A 159 -30.50 2.06 -14.04
N SER A 160 -29.95 2.38 -12.86
CA SER A 160 -28.78 3.27 -12.73
C SER A 160 -27.58 2.65 -12.03
N THR A 161 -27.72 1.46 -11.44
CA THR A 161 -26.65 0.78 -10.71
C THR A 161 -26.55 -0.69 -11.07
N GLN A 162 -25.32 -1.21 -11.01
CA GLN A 162 -25.03 -2.64 -11.06
C GLN A 162 -24.21 -3.04 -9.84
N HIS A 163 -24.64 -4.10 -9.17
CA HIS A 163 -23.96 -4.68 -8.03
C HIS A 163 -23.30 -5.99 -8.45
N TRP A 164 -22.01 -6.11 -8.18
CA TRP A 164 -21.16 -7.20 -8.62
C TRP A 164 -20.64 -7.99 -7.44
N PHE A 165 -20.52 -9.29 -7.64
CA PHE A 165 -19.73 -10.18 -6.78
C PHE A 165 -18.60 -10.76 -7.61
N LEU A 166 -17.38 -10.76 -7.06
CA LEU A 166 -16.17 -11.18 -7.73
C LEU A 166 -15.41 -12.15 -6.84
N GLU A 167 -14.75 -13.13 -7.44
CA GLU A 167 -13.88 -14.08 -6.76
C GLU A 167 -12.61 -14.27 -7.57
N LEU A 168 -11.45 -14.31 -6.91
CA LEU A 168 -10.18 -14.69 -7.51
C LEU A 168 -9.70 -15.99 -6.88
N ALA A 169 -9.37 -16.96 -7.71
CA ALA A 169 -8.91 -18.28 -7.27
C ALA A 169 -7.71 -18.76 -8.11
N GLN A 170 -6.95 -19.71 -7.56
CA GLN A 170 -5.84 -20.41 -8.22
C GLN A 170 -6.06 -21.92 -8.10
N GLY A 171 -5.67 -22.71 -9.11
CA GLY A 171 -5.88 -24.16 -9.11
C GLY A 171 -7.36 -24.55 -9.02
N ASP A 172 -7.70 -25.62 -8.29
CA ASP A 172 -9.10 -25.98 -7.98
C ASP A 172 -9.52 -25.53 -6.57
N ASP A 173 -8.73 -24.66 -5.95
CA ASP A 173 -8.93 -24.22 -4.57
C ASP A 173 -10.10 -23.25 -4.44
N ALA A 174 -10.56 -23.10 -3.19
CA ALA A 174 -11.49 -22.05 -2.79
C ALA A 174 -10.90 -20.65 -3.13
N PRO A 175 -11.76 -19.64 -3.38
CA PRO A 175 -11.28 -18.29 -3.68
C PRO A 175 -10.31 -17.75 -2.63
N ALA A 176 -9.12 -17.35 -3.08
CA ALA A 176 -8.15 -16.67 -2.25
C ALA A 176 -8.62 -15.23 -1.93
N ILE A 177 -9.43 -14.65 -2.81
CA ILE A 177 -9.98 -13.30 -2.67
C ILE A 177 -11.47 -13.33 -2.99
N THR A 178 -12.26 -12.60 -2.21
CA THR A 178 -13.64 -12.27 -2.54
C THR A 178 -13.80 -10.77 -2.61
N ALA A 179 -14.70 -10.28 -3.46
CA ALA A 179 -14.98 -8.86 -3.54
C ALA A 179 -16.42 -8.57 -3.94
N THR A 180 -16.87 -7.38 -3.57
CA THR A 180 -18.07 -6.76 -4.14
C THR A 180 -17.69 -5.45 -4.80
N ALA A 181 -18.38 -5.13 -5.89
CA ALA A 181 -18.21 -3.85 -6.56
C ALA A 181 -19.56 -3.26 -6.96
N ILE A 182 -19.60 -1.95 -7.10
CA ILE A 182 -20.80 -1.24 -7.55
C ILE A 182 -20.41 -0.31 -8.70
N CYS A 183 -21.12 -0.43 -9.82
CA CYS A 183 -21.03 0.52 -10.93
C CYS A 183 -22.31 1.36 -10.99
N SER A 184 -22.18 2.62 -11.45
CA SER A 184 -23.29 3.55 -11.57
C SER A 184 -23.17 4.44 -12.81
N ALA A 185 -24.29 4.77 -13.44
CA ALA A 185 -24.33 5.64 -14.62
C ALA A 185 -23.98 7.12 -14.32
N ARG A 186 -24.06 7.54 -13.05
CA ARG A 186 -23.65 8.88 -12.55
C ARG A 186 -24.00 10.07 -13.47
N PRO A 187 -25.29 10.36 -13.72
CA PRO A 187 -25.65 11.60 -14.38
C PRO A 187 -25.18 12.81 -13.56
N GLU A 188 -24.93 13.93 -14.22
CA GLU A 188 -24.62 15.18 -13.53
C GLU A 188 -25.79 15.62 -12.66
N THR A 189 -25.49 15.96 -11.40
CA THR A 189 -26.44 16.44 -10.41
C THR A 189 -25.74 17.46 -9.51
N TRP A 190 -26.46 18.01 -8.52
CA TRP A 190 -25.87 18.89 -7.53
C TRP A 190 -24.61 18.29 -6.90
N SER A 191 -23.55 19.09 -6.81
CA SER A 191 -22.28 18.69 -6.21
C SER A 191 -21.75 19.75 -5.25
N HIS A 192 -21.11 19.29 -4.18
CA HIS A 192 -20.41 20.13 -3.21
C HIS A 192 -19.18 19.37 -2.70
N ARG A 193 -18.07 20.08 -2.50
CA ARG A 193 -16.77 19.52 -2.10
C ARG A 193 -16.28 20.26 -0.86
N PRO A 194 -16.80 19.91 0.34
CA PRO A 194 -16.47 20.65 1.56
C PRO A 194 -15.04 20.36 2.05
N ALA A 195 -14.51 19.17 1.75
CA ALA A 195 -13.17 18.76 2.16
C ALA A 195 -12.10 19.38 1.24
N GLN A 196 -10.93 19.63 1.81
CA GLN A 196 -9.75 20.15 1.12
C GLN A 196 -8.59 19.18 1.31
N PRO A 197 -7.68 19.03 0.34
CA PRO A 197 -6.50 18.19 0.52
C PRO A 197 -5.65 18.73 1.68
N PRO A 198 -4.96 17.85 2.44
CA PRO A 198 -4.01 18.30 3.45
C PRO A 198 -2.90 19.15 2.83
N SER A 199 -2.38 20.11 3.59
CA SER A 199 -1.24 20.91 3.17
C SER A 199 0.01 20.05 3.03
N LEU A 200 0.77 20.27 1.96
CA LEU A 200 2.05 19.65 1.70
C LEU A 200 3.12 20.71 1.42
N PRO A 201 4.38 20.47 1.80
CA PRO A 201 5.50 21.23 1.26
C PRO A 201 5.52 21.21 -0.27
N PRO A 202 6.16 22.21 -0.92
CA PRO A 202 6.40 22.18 -2.35
C PRO A 202 7.04 20.86 -2.80
N GLU A 203 6.65 20.34 -3.96
CA GLU A 203 7.14 19.06 -4.48
C GLU A 203 8.68 18.97 -4.55
N ALA A 204 9.36 20.11 -4.78
CA ALA A 204 10.81 20.21 -4.81
C ALA A 204 11.48 19.96 -3.45
N GLU A 205 10.76 20.16 -2.34
CA GLU A 205 11.23 19.90 -0.97
C GLU A 205 10.92 18.47 -0.52
N LEU A 206 10.00 17.78 -1.22
CA LEU A 206 9.65 16.40 -0.91
C LEU A 206 10.70 15.43 -1.48
N VAL A 207 11.28 14.63 -0.60
CA VAL A 207 12.27 13.62 -0.98
C VAL A 207 11.55 12.40 -1.53
N ARG A 208 11.94 12.02 -2.76
CA ARG A 208 11.52 10.74 -3.35
C ARG A 208 12.03 9.59 -2.51
N PHE A 209 11.13 8.66 -2.21
CA PHE A 209 11.50 7.43 -1.55
C PHE A 209 12.33 6.54 -2.50
N PRO A 210 13.52 6.07 -2.08
CA PRO A 210 14.41 5.23 -2.89
C PRO A 210 13.92 3.78 -2.93
N TRP A 211 12.75 3.55 -3.53
CA TRP A 211 12.12 2.24 -3.62
C TRP A 211 12.96 1.20 -4.36
N GLU A 212 13.87 1.64 -5.23
CA GLU A 212 14.81 0.79 -5.96
C GLU A 212 15.74 -0.02 -5.04
N LYS A 213 15.86 0.38 -3.77
CA LYS A 213 16.62 -0.36 -2.76
C LYS A 213 15.76 -1.33 -1.94
N SER A 214 14.45 -1.34 -2.15
CA SER A 214 13.51 -2.18 -1.41
C SER A 214 13.53 -3.63 -1.90
N PRO A 215 13.42 -4.63 -1.00
CA PRO A 215 13.19 -6.02 -1.39
C PRO A 215 11.78 -6.26 -1.97
N CYS A 216 10.85 -5.31 -1.85
CA CYS A 216 9.49 -5.42 -2.36
C CYS A 216 9.40 -4.83 -3.77
N ALA A 217 9.26 -5.69 -4.79
CA ALA A 217 9.27 -5.28 -6.20
C ALA A 217 8.21 -4.22 -6.55
N TRP A 218 7.02 -4.29 -5.92
CA TRP A 218 5.93 -3.33 -6.18
C TRP A 218 6.31 -1.88 -5.89
N MET A 219 7.19 -1.66 -4.93
CA MET A 219 7.58 -0.31 -4.51
C MET A 219 8.25 0.46 -5.65
N SER A 220 9.07 -0.23 -6.46
CA SER A 220 9.71 0.36 -7.64
C SER A 220 8.75 0.75 -8.77
N ARG A 221 7.46 0.46 -8.61
CA ARG A 221 6.38 0.77 -9.57
C ARG A 221 5.67 2.09 -9.27
N TYR A 222 6.13 2.80 -8.26
CA TYR A 222 5.57 4.08 -7.86
C TYR A 222 6.67 5.09 -7.54
N ASP A 223 6.47 6.35 -7.94
CA ASP A 223 7.23 7.49 -7.43
C ASP A 223 6.45 8.08 -6.26
N VAL A 224 6.92 7.85 -5.04
CA VAL A 224 6.28 8.32 -3.80
C VAL A 224 7.21 9.29 -3.09
N ARG A 225 6.68 10.46 -2.71
CA ARG A 225 7.40 11.51 -1.99
C ARG A 225 6.61 11.90 -0.76
N LEU A 226 7.18 11.78 0.42
CA LEU A 226 6.44 11.87 1.69
C LEU A 226 6.80 13.13 2.46
N ASP A 227 5.83 13.67 3.21
CA ASP A 227 5.98 14.90 4.01
C ASP A 227 6.83 14.71 5.27
N ARG A 228 6.86 13.49 5.81
CA ARG A 228 7.55 13.15 7.06
C ARG A 228 8.33 11.85 6.97
N TYR A 229 9.11 11.63 8.04
CA TYR A 229 9.99 10.48 8.28
C TYR A 229 9.48 9.19 7.64
N THR A 230 10.42 8.51 6.98
CA THR A 230 10.15 7.22 6.35
C THR A 230 10.93 6.10 7.00
N PRO A 231 10.33 4.91 7.24
CA PRO A 231 10.99 3.79 7.92
C PRO A 231 12.09 3.09 7.10
N LEU A 232 12.85 3.80 6.27
CA LEU A 232 14.02 3.26 5.55
C LEU A 232 15.17 2.88 6.46
N ALA A 233 15.25 3.52 7.62
CA ALA A 233 16.15 3.14 8.69
C ALA A 233 15.27 2.81 9.91
N PRO A 234 14.64 1.63 9.97
CA PRO A 234 13.75 1.27 11.07
C PRO A 234 14.45 1.54 12.40
N ARG A 235 13.91 2.49 13.15
CA ARG A 235 14.39 2.84 14.48
C ARG A 235 13.18 2.66 15.39
N PRO A 236 13.14 1.58 16.18
CA PRO A 236 12.10 1.41 17.18
C PRO A 236 11.95 2.70 17.98
N LEU A 237 10.74 3.26 17.96
CA LEU A 237 10.42 4.45 18.74
C LEU A 237 10.19 4.01 20.18
N ALA A 238 10.70 4.82 21.12
CA ALA A 238 10.46 4.59 22.55
C ALA A 238 8.96 4.64 22.87
N GLU A 239 8.25 5.58 22.23
CA GLU A 239 6.81 5.76 22.35
C GLU A 239 6.15 5.77 20.96
N PRO A 240 4.94 5.23 20.80
CA PRO A 240 4.21 5.31 19.54
C PRO A 240 3.90 6.75 19.12
N VAL A 241 3.94 7.03 17.82
CA VAL A 241 3.54 8.33 17.23
C VAL A 241 2.23 8.22 16.46
N ALA A 242 1.64 9.35 16.11
CA ALA A 242 0.46 9.41 15.25
C ALA A 242 0.73 8.70 13.91
N GLY A 243 -0.24 7.88 13.46
CA GLY A 243 -0.11 7.07 12.26
C GLY A 243 -0.36 7.82 10.94
N ALA A 244 -0.78 9.09 11.00
CA ALA A 244 -1.03 9.89 9.81
C ALA A 244 0.22 9.90 8.91
N GLN A 245 0.05 9.99 7.59
CA GLN A 245 1.12 10.26 6.62
C GLN A 245 0.53 10.92 5.36
N THR A 246 1.19 11.93 4.82
CA THR A 246 0.77 12.59 3.58
C THR A 246 1.93 12.58 2.58
N GLY A 247 1.63 12.50 1.29
CA GLY A 247 2.65 12.64 0.27
C GLY A 247 2.12 12.66 -1.15
N LEU A 248 3.03 12.82 -2.09
CA LEU A 248 2.77 12.69 -3.52
C LEU A 248 3.02 11.26 -3.97
N MET A 249 2.18 10.75 -4.87
CA MET A 249 2.36 9.43 -5.48
C MET A 249 1.92 9.43 -6.95
N ARG A 250 2.66 8.72 -7.80
CA ARG A 250 2.29 8.41 -9.19
C ARG A 250 2.87 7.07 -9.61
N ASP A 251 2.38 6.52 -10.72
CA ASP A 251 2.97 5.33 -11.34
C ASP A 251 4.40 5.62 -11.79
N GLU A 252 5.27 4.60 -11.73
CA GLU A 252 6.62 4.61 -12.28
C GLU A 252 6.82 3.39 -13.20
N PRO A 253 7.07 3.59 -14.51
CA PRO A 253 7.11 4.89 -15.21
C PRO A 253 5.75 5.62 -15.19
N PRO A 254 5.68 6.93 -15.52
CA PRO A 254 4.41 7.65 -15.55
C PRO A 254 3.36 6.96 -16.43
N ARG A 255 2.13 6.87 -15.93
CA ARG A 255 0.98 6.28 -16.60
C ARG A 255 -0.26 7.13 -16.39
N PRO A 256 -1.11 7.34 -17.42
CA PRO A 256 -2.38 8.02 -17.24
C PRO A 256 -3.26 7.31 -16.20
N LEU A 257 -3.83 8.07 -15.27
CA LEU A 257 -4.68 7.55 -14.22
C LEU A 257 -6.01 7.01 -14.79
N ASP A 258 -6.41 5.86 -14.29
CA ASP A 258 -7.69 5.19 -14.55
C ASP A 258 -8.21 4.52 -13.27
N PHE A 259 -9.37 3.86 -13.34
CA PHE A 259 -9.92 3.16 -12.17
C PHE A 259 -9.02 2.00 -11.68
N VAL A 260 -8.26 1.37 -12.58
CA VAL A 260 -7.38 0.24 -12.25
C VAL A 260 -6.20 0.70 -11.38
N SER A 261 -5.49 1.73 -11.83
CA SER A 261 -4.44 2.41 -11.07
C SER A 261 -4.98 3.04 -9.79
N LEU A 262 -6.15 3.70 -9.82
CA LEU A 262 -6.74 4.30 -8.62
C LEU A 262 -7.11 3.25 -7.55
N ALA A 263 -7.58 2.07 -7.96
CA ALA A 263 -7.79 0.94 -7.06
C ALA A 263 -6.46 0.42 -6.48
N ALA A 264 -5.37 0.46 -7.26
CA ALA A 264 -4.04 0.12 -6.78
C ALA A 264 -3.52 1.16 -5.77
N PHE A 265 -3.68 2.46 -6.03
CA PHE A 265 -3.24 3.54 -5.14
C PHE A 265 -3.93 3.54 -3.78
N ALA A 266 -5.15 2.97 -3.68
CA ALA A 266 -5.89 2.87 -2.43
C ALA A 266 -5.16 2.09 -1.32
N ASP A 267 -4.18 1.25 -1.68
CA ASP A 267 -3.31 0.48 -0.76
C ASP A 267 -1.84 0.98 -0.79
N CYS A 268 -1.53 2.08 -1.49
CA CYS A 268 -0.15 2.53 -1.75
C CYS A 268 0.44 3.34 -0.57
N PHE A 269 0.20 2.85 0.64
CA PHE A 269 0.58 3.49 1.89
C PHE A 269 1.34 2.50 2.77
N PHE A 270 2.32 2.99 3.53
CA PHE A 270 2.93 2.16 4.57
C PHE A 270 1.87 1.71 5.57
N ALA A 271 1.96 0.46 6.04
CA ALA A 271 1.09 0.01 7.12
C ALA A 271 1.24 0.97 8.32
N ARG A 272 0.11 1.44 8.87
CA ARG A 272 0.12 2.47 9.92
C ARG A 272 0.92 2.05 11.14
N VAL A 273 1.00 0.74 11.42
CA VAL A 273 1.81 0.23 12.54
C VAL A 273 3.31 0.47 12.34
N PHE A 274 3.80 0.48 11.10
CA PHE A 274 5.21 0.80 10.80
C PHE A 274 5.52 2.26 11.10
N VAL A 275 4.59 3.16 10.77
CA VAL A 275 4.70 4.60 11.05
C VAL A 275 4.66 4.83 12.55
N ALA A 276 3.66 4.28 13.23
CA ALA A 276 3.49 4.49 14.67
C ALA A 276 4.63 3.90 15.50
N ARG A 277 5.23 2.77 15.11
CA ARG A 277 6.27 2.09 15.90
C ARG A 277 7.69 2.37 15.42
N GLY A 278 7.85 2.96 14.23
CA GLY A 278 9.15 3.16 13.57
C GLY A 278 9.89 1.87 13.22
N THR A 279 9.21 0.72 13.27
CA THR A 279 9.79 -0.60 12.99
C THR A 279 8.90 -1.44 12.07
N LEU A 280 9.52 -2.31 11.28
CA LEU A 280 8.81 -3.25 10.41
C LEU A 280 8.40 -4.49 11.21
N MET A 281 7.22 -5.03 10.88
CA MET A 281 6.69 -6.25 11.48
C MET A 281 5.78 -6.99 10.49
N PRO A 282 5.44 -8.27 10.73
CA PRO A 282 4.48 -8.96 9.90
C PRO A 282 3.13 -8.24 9.90
N VAL A 283 2.64 -7.90 8.70
CA VAL A 283 1.31 -7.31 8.48
C VAL A 283 0.62 -8.00 7.32
N GLY A 284 -0.71 -7.96 7.31
CA GLY A 284 -1.52 -8.44 6.21
C GLY A 284 -2.86 -7.71 6.18
N THR A 285 -3.23 -7.20 5.02
CA THR A 285 -4.58 -6.66 4.81
C THR A 285 -5.59 -7.80 4.93
N ILE A 286 -6.67 -7.57 5.67
CA ILE A 286 -7.79 -8.51 5.81
C ILE A 286 -8.93 -8.10 4.89
N SER A 287 -9.29 -6.82 4.90
CA SER A 287 -10.35 -6.26 4.07
C SER A 287 -10.06 -4.81 3.74
N MET A 288 -10.39 -4.38 2.54
CA MET A 288 -10.25 -3.00 2.08
C MET A 288 -11.47 -2.58 1.28
N THR A 289 -12.08 -1.45 1.62
CA THR A 289 -13.14 -0.80 0.84
C THR A 289 -12.63 0.50 0.26
N THR A 290 -12.85 0.72 -1.03
CA THR A 290 -12.54 1.97 -1.73
C THR A 290 -13.81 2.51 -2.35
N TRP A 291 -14.11 3.79 -2.10
CA TRP A 291 -15.15 4.55 -2.77
C TRP A 291 -14.52 5.47 -3.80
N PHE A 292 -15.04 5.44 -5.03
CA PHE A 292 -14.54 6.21 -6.14
C PHE A 292 -15.46 7.42 -6.38
N HIS A 293 -14.96 8.60 -6.04
CA HIS A 293 -15.66 9.87 -6.23
C HIS A 293 -15.37 10.45 -7.62
N ALA A 294 -14.25 10.07 -8.23
CA ALA A 294 -13.85 10.48 -9.57
C ALA A 294 -14.76 9.92 -10.67
N THR A 295 -15.02 10.72 -11.71
CA THR A 295 -15.57 10.25 -13.00
C THR A 295 -14.43 9.83 -13.92
N ALA A 296 -14.71 9.03 -14.96
CA ALA A 296 -13.70 8.72 -15.99
C ALA A 296 -13.03 9.98 -16.57
N GLU A 297 -13.79 11.05 -16.78
CA GLU A 297 -13.27 12.34 -17.26
C GLU A 297 -12.32 12.99 -16.25
N ALA A 298 -12.63 12.95 -14.94
CA ALA A 298 -11.74 13.50 -13.91
C ALA A 298 -10.41 12.73 -13.86
N LEU A 299 -10.43 11.41 -14.04
CA LEU A 299 -9.22 10.60 -14.13
C LEU A 299 -8.41 10.93 -15.39
N ALA A 300 -9.08 11.08 -16.54
CA ALA A 300 -8.42 11.50 -17.78
C ALA A 300 -7.76 12.87 -17.66
N ARG A 301 -8.40 13.84 -16.98
CA ARG A 301 -7.80 15.16 -16.71
C ARG A 301 -6.62 15.10 -15.75
N GLN A 302 -6.62 14.19 -14.78
CA GLN A 302 -5.47 13.97 -13.90
C GLN A 302 -4.26 13.49 -14.70
N GLY A 303 -4.48 12.67 -15.74
CA GLY A 303 -3.42 12.16 -16.61
C GLY A 303 -2.33 11.47 -15.80
N GLU A 304 -1.08 11.81 -16.05
CA GLU A 304 0.11 11.24 -15.38
C GLU A 304 0.56 12.06 -14.15
N ALA A 305 -0.20 13.09 -13.76
CA ALA A 305 0.20 13.95 -12.67
C ALA A 305 0.20 13.18 -11.33
N PRO A 306 1.06 13.58 -10.36
CA PRO A 306 1.02 13.02 -9.03
C PRO A 306 -0.33 13.26 -8.32
N LEU A 307 -0.76 12.25 -7.58
CA LEU A 307 -1.83 12.32 -6.59
C LEU A 307 -1.27 12.80 -5.26
N ILE A 308 -2.08 13.52 -4.48
CA ILE A 308 -1.84 13.74 -3.06
C ILE A 308 -2.54 12.61 -2.30
N GLY A 309 -1.76 11.72 -1.69
CA GLY A 309 -2.27 10.67 -0.81
C GLY A 309 -2.15 11.10 0.64
N HIS A 310 -3.21 10.87 1.41
CA HIS A 310 -3.22 11.02 2.85
C HIS A 310 -3.76 9.75 3.49
N ALA A 311 -3.07 9.20 4.46
CA ALA A 311 -3.56 8.05 5.21
C ALA A 311 -3.37 8.25 6.71
N ASP A 312 -4.29 7.73 7.50
CA ASP A 312 -4.29 7.81 8.96
C ASP A 312 -4.91 6.56 9.57
N THR A 313 -4.88 6.46 10.89
CA THR A 313 -5.36 5.32 11.70
C THR A 313 -6.20 5.86 12.85
N ARG A 314 -7.15 5.08 13.35
CA ARG A 314 -7.94 5.44 14.53
C ARG A 314 -7.63 4.58 15.73
N VAL A 315 -7.28 3.32 15.51
CA VAL A 315 -7.04 2.38 16.59
C VAL A 315 -6.03 1.31 16.21
N TYR A 316 -5.20 0.95 17.18
CA TYR A 316 -4.41 -0.27 17.20
C TYR A 316 -4.90 -1.10 18.37
N ASN A 317 -5.41 -2.30 18.13
CA ASN A 317 -5.93 -3.13 19.20
C ASN A 317 -5.86 -4.62 18.86
N HIS A 318 -5.37 -5.43 19.79
CA HIS A 318 -5.32 -6.90 19.70
C HIS A 318 -4.81 -7.45 18.35
N GLY A 319 -3.73 -6.86 17.82
CA GLY A 319 -3.11 -7.31 16.57
C GLY A 319 -3.84 -6.83 15.30
N TYR A 320 -4.70 -5.83 15.40
CA TYR A 320 -5.34 -5.18 14.25
C TYR A 320 -5.25 -3.67 14.33
N HIS A 321 -5.18 -3.04 13.18
CA HIS A 321 -5.38 -1.60 13.06
C HIS A 321 -6.24 -1.27 11.84
N ASP A 322 -6.96 -0.15 11.91
CA ASP A 322 -7.57 0.43 10.74
C ASP A 322 -6.59 1.36 10.00
N GLN A 323 -6.85 1.58 8.73
CA GLN A 323 -6.23 2.61 7.92
C GLN A 323 -7.32 3.28 7.10
N SER A 324 -7.50 4.58 7.28
CA SER A 324 -8.31 5.43 6.40
C SER A 324 -7.37 6.14 5.44
N ALA A 325 -7.73 6.25 4.17
CA ALA A 325 -6.95 7.00 3.20
C ALA A 325 -7.81 7.82 2.25
N GLU A 326 -7.23 8.90 1.75
CA GLU A 326 -7.79 9.81 0.77
C GLU A 326 -6.80 9.98 -0.37
N LEU A 327 -7.31 9.95 -1.60
CA LEU A 327 -6.53 10.15 -2.82
C LEU A 327 -7.10 11.37 -3.53
N TRP A 328 -6.29 12.42 -3.59
CA TRP A 328 -6.64 13.70 -4.16
C TRP A 328 -5.86 13.90 -5.47
N SER A 329 -6.54 14.44 -6.46
CA SER A 329 -5.90 14.94 -7.68
C SER A 329 -4.98 16.14 -7.39
N ARG A 330 -4.17 16.50 -8.37
CA ARG A 330 -3.28 17.67 -8.28
C ARG A 330 -4.04 18.99 -8.14
N ASP A 331 -5.27 19.07 -8.64
CA ASP A 331 -6.12 20.25 -8.55
C ASP A 331 -6.93 20.35 -7.24
N GLY A 332 -6.77 19.38 -6.34
CA GLY A 332 -7.49 19.33 -5.06
C GLY A 332 -8.87 18.68 -5.13
N THR A 333 -9.25 18.06 -6.24
CA THR A 333 -10.42 17.16 -6.30
C THR A 333 -10.14 15.86 -5.55
N LEU A 334 -10.98 15.49 -4.58
CA LEU A 334 -10.98 14.16 -3.95
C LEU A 334 -11.43 13.11 -4.96
N LEU A 335 -10.54 12.18 -5.33
CA LEU A 335 -10.80 11.15 -6.33
C LEU A 335 -11.32 9.85 -5.70
N ALA A 336 -10.76 9.46 -4.57
CA ALA A 336 -11.18 8.26 -3.85
C ALA A 336 -10.91 8.36 -2.35
N THR A 337 -11.67 7.58 -1.58
CA THR A 337 -11.41 7.33 -0.16
C THR A 337 -11.37 5.82 0.07
N SER A 338 -10.42 5.33 0.88
CA SER A 338 -10.32 3.93 1.24
C SER A 338 -10.30 3.71 2.76
N HIS A 339 -10.82 2.57 3.18
CA HIS A 339 -10.76 2.09 4.56
C HIS A 339 -10.33 0.63 4.56
N GLN A 340 -9.26 0.35 5.32
CA GLN A 340 -8.61 -0.94 5.35
C GLN A 340 -8.49 -1.46 6.77
N LEU A 341 -8.78 -2.74 6.98
CA LEU A 341 -8.49 -3.47 8.21
C LEU A 341 -7.23 -4.30 8.00
N VAL A 342 -6.23 -4.09 8.85
CA VAL A 342 -4.91 -4.72 8.74
C VAL A 342 -4.61 -5.52 9.99
N TYR A 343 -4.24 -6.79 9.81
CA TYR A 343 -3.63 -7.61 10.85
C TYR A 343 -2.16 -7.23 11.00
N PHE A 344 -1.66 -7.21 12.23
CA PHE A 344 -0.24 -7.12 12.54
C PHE A 344 0.14 -8.07 13.67
N ARG A 345 1.40 -8.53 13.65
CA ARG A 345 1.98 -9.31 14.73
C ARG A 345 3.14 -8.55 15.34
N ASP A 346 2.96 -8.08 16.57
CA ASP A 346 4.05 -7.46 17.33
C ASP A 346 5.14 -8.51 17.58
N PRO A 347 6.43 -8.20 17.34
CA PRO A 347 7.51 -9.05 17.83
C PRO A 347 7.39 -9.25 19.35
N PRO A 348 7.66 -10.45 19.87
CA PRO A 348 7.57 -10.71 21.31
C PRO A 348 8.48 -9.74 22.07
N VAL A 349 7.89 -9.02 23.03
CA VAL A 349 8.67 -8.29 24.03
C VAL A 349 9.31 -9.35 24.92
N HIS A 350 10.60 -9.61 24.73
CA HIS A 350 11.34 -10.36 25.73
C HIS A 350 11.36 -9.51 27.01
N PRO A 351 10.78 -9.96 28.13
CA PRO A 351 11.00 -9.27 29.39
C PRO A 351 12.51 -9.32 29.68
N ALA A 352 13.05 -8.14 30.01
CA ALA A 352 14.44 -7.99 30.42
C ALA A 352 14.75 -8.78 31.70
#